data_AF-A0A6L8T939-F1
#
_entry.id   AF-A0A6L8T939-F1
#
_cell.length_a   1.000
_cell.length_b   1.000
_cell.length_c   1.000
_cell.angle_alpha   90.00
_cell.angle_beta   90.00
_cell.angle_gamma   90.00
#
_symmetry.space_group_name_H-M   'P 1'
#
loop_
_entity.id
_entity.type
_entity.pdbx_description
1 polymer ?
#
loop_
_entity_poly.entity_id
_entity_poly.type
_entity_poly.pdbx_seq_one_letter_code
_entity_poly.pdbx_strand_id
1 'polypeptide(L)'
;MPDYESYGIMVKEYSENQIAVIGEWIRKNIRPGRLISEYDSCALKQLLEIDTGICLTNDTVKEAMLLAGFRPECSRDENWRFRILLVREINENPNPFFNWLMGAEYADGTPEGDFISDVSHDFRFPVFADHGIIRGYLENEDAYEETLDAFERLWAEYEK
;
A
#
# COMPACT_ATOMS: atom_id res chain seq x y z
N MET A 1 18.47 25.22 8.52
CA MET A 1 17.01 24.97 8.60
C MET A 1 16.66 24.15 7.36
N PRO A 2 15.74 23.16 7.41
CA PRO A 2 15.29 22.55 6.18
C PRO A 2 14.46 23.58 5.42
N ASP A 3 14.76 23.79 4.15
CA ASP A 3 14.05 24.71 3.29
C ASP A 3 12.64 24.16 3.03
N TYR A 4 11.64 24.85 3.58
CA TYR A 4 10.23 24.53 3.42
C TYR A 4 9.68 25.08 2.09
N GLU A 5 10.42 24.92 1.00
CA GLU A 5 10.00 25.39 -0.34
C GLU A 5 8.84 24.58 -0.93
N SER A 6 8.43 23.50 -0.28
CA SER A 6 7.39 22.57 -0.75
C SER A 6 5.95 22.96 -0.36
N TYR A 7 5.68 24.21 0.03
CA TYR A 7 4.30 24.62 0.34
C TYR A 7 3.60 25.11 -0.94
N GLY A 8 2.47 24.48 -1.25
CA GLY A 8 1.57 24.83 -2.34
C GLY A 8 1.71 23.99 -3.61
N ILE A 9 2.36 22.82 -3.58
CA ILE A 9 2.34 21.88 -4.72
C ILE A 9 0.93 21.30 -4.83
N MET A 10 0.38 20.83 -3.69
CA MET A 10 -0.95 20.23 -3.64
C MET A 10 -2.03 21.13 -4.26
N VAL A 11 -2.04 22.42 -3.92
CA VAL A 11 -3.06 23.39 -4.38
C VAL A 11 -2.85 23.79 -5.85
N LYS A 12 -1.63 23.65 -6.39
CA LYS A 12 -1.32 23.95 -7.79
C LYS A 12 -1.62 22.79 -8.73
N GLU A 13 -1.42 21.56 -8.27
CA GLU A 13 -1.47 20.36 -9.11
C GLU A 13 -2.75 19.53 -8.94
N TYR A 14 -3.47 19.68 -7.82
CA TYR A 14 -4.63 18.85 -7.47
C TYR A 14 -5.88 19.68 -7.17
N SER A 15 -7.04 19.14 -7.52
CA SER A 15 -8.33 19.73 -7.15
C SER A 15 -8.59 19.64 -5.65
N GLU A 16 -9.45 20.51 -5.12
CA GLU A 16 -9.84 20.50 -3.70
C GLU A 16 -10.38 19.13 -3.25
N ASN A 17 -11.13 18.44 -4.12
CA ASN A 17 -11.63 17.10 -3.84
C ASN A 17 -10.49 16.07 -3.70
N GLN A 18 -9.49 16.12 -4.59
CA GLN A 18 -8.32 15.23 -4.51
C GLN A 18 -7.50 15.51 -3.24
N ILE A 19 -7.28 16.77 -2.90
CA ILE A 19 -6.59 17.16 -1.65
C ILE A 19 -7.32 16.61 -0.43
N ALA A 20 -8.65 16.71 -0.41
CA ALA A 20 -9.48 16.16 0.66
C ALA A 20 -9.35 14.64 0.77
N VAL A 21 -9.40 13.90 -0.35
CA VAL A 21 -9.22 12.44 -0.40
C VAL A 21 -7.84 12.03 0.12
N ILE A 22 -6.78 12.72 -0.32
CA ILE A 22 -5.39 12.47 0.13
C ILE A 22 -5.29 12.68 1.65
N GLY A 23 -5.80 13.81 2.15
CA GLY A 23 -5.77 14.12 3.58
C GLY A 23 -6.59 13.14 4.42
N GLU A 24 -7.76 12.74 3.93
CA GLU A 24 -8.60 11.75 4.60
C GLU A 24 -7.92 10.38 4.62
N TRP A 25 -7.26 9.97 3.54
CA TRP A 25 -6.49 8.73 3.49
C TRP A 25 -5.38 8.73 4.53
N ILE A 26 -4.56 9.78 4.61
CA ILE A 26 -3.49 9.89 5.61
C ILE A 26 -4.08 9.81 7.02
N ARG A 27 -5.17 10.55 7.28
CA ARG A 27 -5.84 10.57 8.59
C ARG A 27 -6.42 9.20 8.96
N LYS A 28 -6.94 8.42 8.01
CA LYS A 28 -7.50 7.09 8.29
C LYS A 28 -6.41 6.06 8.52
N ASN A 29 -5.38 6.07 7.68
CA ASN A 29 -4.44 4.95 7.53
C ASN A 29 -3.13 5.13 8.30
N ILE A 30 -2.75 6.35 8.66
CA ILE A 30 -1.46 6.63 9.31
C ILE A 30 -1.67 7.06 10.77
N ARG A 31 -0.95 6.43 11.70
CA ARG A 31 -0.82 6.88 13.09
C ARG A 31 0.63 7.19 13.43
N PRO A 32 0.88 8.03 14.44
CA PRO A 32 2.23 8.21 14.97
C PRO A 32 2.80 6.89 15.49
N GLY A 33 4.02 6.57 15.08
CA GLY A 33 4.76 5.39 15.52
C GLY A 33 5.92 5.77 16.42
N ARG A 34 6.45 4.79 17.18
CA ARG A 34 7.66 4.98 17.99
C ARG A 34 8.93 4.72 17.17
N LEU A 35 8.90 3.70 16.32
CA LEU A 35 10.00 3.28 15.47
C LEU A 35 9.92 3.97 14.10
N ILE A 36 11.05 4.04 13.42
CA ILE A 36 11.09 4.49 12.02
C ILE A 36 10.40 3.39 11.19
N SER A 37 9.42 3.79 10.40
CA SER A 37 8.69 2.89 9.51
C SER A 37 9.59 2.44 8.36
N GLU A 38 9.36 1.22 7.88
CA GLU A 38 9.92 0.75 6.60
C GLU A 38 9.30 1.48 5.40
N TYR A 39 8.09 2.04 5.57
CA TYR A 39 7.40 2.81 4.55
C TYR A 39 7.92 4.25 4.50
N ASP A 40 8.73 4.54 3.48
CA ASP A 40 9.18 5.89 3.16
C ASP A 40 8.13 6.66 2.31
N SER A 41 8.42 7.92 1.97
CA SER A 41 7.50 8.75 1.19
C SER A 41 7.19 8.18 -0.20
N CYS A 42 8.10 7.40 -0.80
CA CYS A 42 7.87 6.73 -2.08
C CYS A 42 6.95 5.51 -1.92
N ALA A 43 7.14 4.72 -0.86
CA ALA A 43 6.23 3.63 -0.53
C ALA A 43 4.82 4.16 -0.21
N LEU A 44 4.72 5.22 0.60
CA LEU A 44 3.44 5.88 0.90
C LEU A 44 2.77 6.48 -0.32
N LYS A 45 3.55 7.01 -1.28
CA LYS A 45 3.05 7.46 -2.58
C LYS A 45 2.35 6.32 -3.31
N GLN A 46 3.02 5.19 -3.47
CA GLN A 46 2.46 4.05 -4.18
C GLN A 46 1.17 3.57 -3.51
N LEU A 47 1.16 3.45 -2.18
CA LEU A 47 -0.05 3.09 -1.42
C LEU A 47 -1.19 4.05 -1.72
N LEU A 48 -0.96 5.36 -1.54
CA LEU A 48 -1.99 6.36 -1.73
C LEU A 48 -2.50 6.39 -3.19
N GLU A 49 -1.62 6.21 -4.17
CA GLU A 49 -1.99 6.09 -5.59
C GLU A 49 -2.88 4.85 -5.84
N ILE A 50 -2.52 3.69 -5.29
CA ILE A 50 -3.29 2.44 -5.41
C ILE A 50 -4.68 2.61 -4.80
N ASP A 51 -4.75 3.22 -3.61
CA ASP A 51 -5.99 3.28 -2.83
C ASP A 51 -6.97 4.35 -3.31
N THR A 52 -6.45 5.45 -3.83
CA THR A 52 -7.26 6.61 -4.21
C THR A 52 -7.40 6.75 -5.72
N GLY A 53 -6.58 6.05 -6.51
CA GLY A 53 -6.48 6.21 -7.96
C GLY A 53 -5.90 7.55 -8.41
N ILE A 54 -5.41 8.38 -7.47
CA ILE A 54 -4.84 9.71 -7.77
C ILE A 54 -3.36 9.54 -8.03
N CYS A 55 -2.86 9.93 -9.21
CA CYS A 55 -1.42 9.94 -9.49
C CYS A 55 -0.71 11.06 -8.72
N LEU A 56 0.27 10.72 -7.90
CA LEU A 56 0.96 11.63 -6.98
C LEU A 56 2.40 11.87 -7.42
N THR A 57 2.99 12.98 -6.98
CA THR A 57 4.44 13.12 -6.95
C THR A 57 4.95 12.77 -5.54
N ASN A 58 6.22 12.34 -5.43
CA ASN A 58 6.82 12.06 -4.11
C ASN A 58 6.79 13.32 -3.22
N ASP A 59 6.97 14.50 -3.82
CA ASP A 59 6.93 15.78 -3.11
C ASP A 59 5.51 16.15 -2.63
N THR A 60 4.47 15.77 -3.38
CA THR A 60 3.07 15.91 -2.93
C THR A 60 2.82 15.12 -1.65
N VAL A 61 3.34 13.90 -1.57
CA VAL A 61 3.20 13.05 -0.37
C VAL A 61 3.98 13.63 0.81
N LYS A 62 5.20 14.13 0.57
CA LYS A 62 5.98 14.84 1.60
C LYS A 62 5.21 16.06 2.13
N GLU A 63 4.64 16.88 1.25
CA GLU A 63 3.83 18.04 1.63
C GLU A 63 2.59 17.60 2.42
N ALA A 64 1.83 16.60 1.94
CA ALA A 64 0.63 16.11 2.58
C ALA A 64 0.92 15.56 3.99
N MET A 65 2.03 14.83 4.16
CA MET A 65 2.49 14.34 5.46
C MET A 65 2.85 15.48 6.42
N LEU A 66 3.52 16.54 5.93
CA LEU A 66 3.83 17.72 6.72
C LEU A 66 2.57 18.46 7.19
N LEU A 67 1.60 18.64 6.28
CA LEU A 67 0.31 19.27 6.56
C LEU A 67 -0.52 18.44 7.55
N ALA A 68 -0.43 17.11 7.49
CA ALA A 68 -1.03 16.21 8.46
C ALA A 68 -0.29 16.18 9.82
N GLY A 69 0.83 16.89 9.95
CA GLY A 69 1.59 17.01 11.20
C GLY A 69 2.69 15.97 11.38
N PHE A 70 2.90 15.08 10.42
CA PHE A 70 4.04 14.17 10.44
C PHE A 70 5.33 14.91 10.07
N ARG A 71 6.45 14.50 10.67
CA ARG A 71 7.76 15.08 10.39
C ARG A 71 8.70 13.97 9.93
N PRO A 72 9.49 14.20 8.87
CA PRO A 72 10.50 13.25 8.45
C PRO A 72 11.63 13.19 9.49
N GLU A 73 12.16 12.01 9.74
CA GLU A 73 13.38 11.83 10.53
C GLU A 73 14.62 12.15 9.66
N CYS A 74 14.57 11.77 8.38
CA CYS A 74 15.63 11.99 7.40
C CYS A 74 15.13 12.89 6.26
N SER A 75 15.09 14.20 6.48
CA SER A 75 14.59 15.16 5.47
C SER A 75 15.58 15.46 4.34
N ARG A 76 16.82 14.96 4.42
CA ARG A 76 17.89 15.18 3.43
C ARG A 76 17.91 14.13 2.32
N ASP A 77 17.17 13.04 2.53
CA ASP A 77 17.07 11.94 1.58
C ASP A 77 15.97 12.24 0.56
N GLU A 78 16.10 11.70 -0.65
CA GLU A 78 15.06 11.80 -1.69
C GLU A 78 13.73 11.21 -1.21
N ASN A 79 13.80 10.09 -0.49
CA ASN A 79 12.67 9.45 0.15
C ASN A 79 12.69 9.72 1.64
N TRP A 80 11.64 10.37 2.14
CA TRP A 80 11.54 10.72 3.55
C TRP A 80 11.05 9.54 4.37
N ARG A 81 11.77 9.24 5.45
CA ARG A 81 11.35 8.23 6.44
C ARG A 81 10.63 8.89 7.60
N PHE A 82 9.59 8.23 8.09
CA PHE A 82 8.74 8.75 9.16
C PHE A 82 8.64 7.77 10.33
N ARG A 83 8.37 8.30 11.52
CA ARG A 83 7.97 7.49 12.67
C ARG A 83 6.45 7.32 12.68
N ILE A 84 5.99 6.37 11.87
CA ILE A 84 4.56 6.10 11.66
C ILE A 84 4.26 4.62 11.80
N LEU A 85 3.00 4.34 12.12
CA LEU A 85 2.38 3.03 12.02
C LEU A 85 1.29 3.14 10.96
N LEU A 86 1.33 2.26 9.97
CA LEU A 86 0.17 2.05 9.11
C LEU A 86 -0.84 1.22 9.90
N VAL A 87 -2.03 1.77 10.08
CA VAL A 87 -3.14 1.14 10.84
C VAL A 87 -4.22 0.67 9.89
N ARG A 88 -3.81 0.29 8.68
CA ARG A 88 -4.64 -0.43 7.72
C ARG A 88 -4.86 -1.83 8.25
N GLU A 89 -5.79 -1.99 9.18
CA GLU A 89 -6.16 -3.31 9.69
C GLU A 89 -6.87 -4.16 8.64
N ILE A 90 -7.24 -3.61 7.47
CA ILE A 90 -7.80 -4.39 6.37
C ILE A 90 -7.24 -3.82 5.05
N ASN A 91 -6.53 -4.66 4.31
CA ASN A 91 -6.23 -4.42 2.91
C ASN A 91 -7.56 -4.47 2.14
N GLU A 92 -8.19 -3.31 1.91
CA GLU A 92 -9.46 -3.19 1.16
C GLU A 92 -9.21 -3.28 -0.36
N ASN A 93 -8.42 -4.26 -0.79
CA ASN A 93 -8.10 -4.45 -2.20
C ASN A 93 -9.40 -4.73 -2.98
N PRO A 94 -9.75 -3.94 -4.02
CA PRO A 94 -10.96 -4.16 -4.79
C PRO A 94 -10.92 -5.46 -5.61
N ASN A 95 -9.77 -6.14 -5.67
CA ASN A 95 -9.58 -7.40 -6.37
C ASN A 95 -10.59 -8.47 -5.86
N PRO A 96 -11.48 -8.97 -6.72
CA PRO A 96 -12.44 -10.00 -6.34
C PRO A 96 -11.82 -11.30 -5.80
N PHE A 97 -10.68 -11.73 -6.35
CA PHE A 97 -9.93 -12.88 -5.85
C PHE A 97 -9.35 -12.60 -4.46
N PHE A 98 -8.79 -11.41 -4.24
CA PHE A 98 -8.32 -10.99 -2.91
C PHE A 98 -9.45 -11.05 -1.87
N ASN A 99 -10.61 -10.48 -2.21
CA ASN A 99 -11.77 -10.48 -1.31
C ASN A 99 -12.27 -11.90 -1.02
N TRP A 100 -12.22 -12.79 -2.01
CA TRP A 100 -12.53 -14.20 -1.82
C TRP A 100 -11.52 -14.87 -0.87
N LEU A 101 -10.22 -14.62 -1.02
CA LEU A 101 -9.17 -15.13 -0.13
C LEU A 101 -9.41 -14.73 1.33
N MET A 102 -9.79 -13.48 1.59
CA MET A 102 -10.04 -13.00 2.96
C MET A 102 -11.24 -13.68 3.64
N GLY A 103 -12.14 -14.28 2.85
CA GLY A 103 -13.26 -15.07 3.35
C GLY A 103 -12.99 -16.57 3.40
N ALA A 104 -11.84 -17.04 2.91
CA ALA A 104 -11.53 -18.46 2.81
C ALA A 104 -10.94 -18.99 4.13
N GLU A 105 -11.44 -20.12 4.60
CA GLU A 105 -10.99 -20.75 5.84
C GLU A 105 -9.93 -21.83 5.54
N TYR A 106 -8.65 -21.49 5.73
CA TYR A 106 -7.55 -22.45 5.69
C TYR A 106 -6.90 -22.58 7.07
N ALA A 107 -6.34 -23.76 7.35
CA ALA A 107 -5.62 -23.99 8.60
C ALA A 107 -4.24 -23.29 8.58
N ASP A 108 -3.87 -22.69 9.70
CA ASP A 108 -2.54 -22.10 9.89
C ASP A 108 -1.42 -23.13 9.60
N GLY A 109 -0.37 -22.69 8.90
CA GLY A 109 0.77 -23.53 8.52
C GLY A 109 0.52 -24.43 7.31
N THR A 110 -0.56 -24.21 6.57
CA THR A 110 -0.72 -24.72 5.20
C THR A 110 -0.14 -23.72 4.20
N PRO A 111 0.39 -24.15 3.04
CA PRO A 111 0.87 -23.24 2.00
C PRO A 111 -0.19 -22.20 1.58
N GLU A 112 -1.45 -22.58 1.54
CA GLU A 112 -2.59 -21.70 1.24
C GLU A 112 -2.84 -20.68 2.36
N GLY A 113 -2.79 -21.11 3.63
CA GLY A 113 -2.93 -20.21 4.78
C GLY A 113 -1.77 -19.20 4.86
N ASP A 114 -0.54 -19.65 4.63
CA ASP A 114 0.64 -18.80 4.58
C ASP A 114 0.54 -17.79 3.43
N PHE A 115 0.12 -18.24 2.24
CA PHE A 115 -0.14 -17.36 1.10
C PHE A 115 -1.20 -16.28 1.41
N ILE A 116 -2.32 -16.66 2.03
CA ILE A 116 -3.38 -15.71 2.41
C ILE A 116 -2.86 -14.71 3.43
N SER A 117 -2.09 -15.17 4.42
CA SER A 117 -1.45 -14.30 5.41
C SER A 117 -0.52 -13.30 4.73
N ASP A 118 0.35 -13.74 3.81
CA ASP A 118 1.27 -12.87 3.08
C ASP A 118 0.52 -11.85 2.23
N VAL A 119 -0.46 -12.31 1.44
CA VAL A 119 -1.28 -11.45 0.58
C VAL A 119 -2.10 -10.46 1.40
N SER A 120 -2.63 -10.85 2.56
CA SER A 120 -3.42 -9.94 3.42
C SER A 120 -2.64 -8.71 3.86
N HIS A 121 -1.31 -8.82 3.98
CA HIS A 121 -0.41 -7.73 4.30
C HIS A 121 0.26 -7.10 3.07
N ASP A 122 -0.02 -7.63 1.87
CA ASP A 122 0.52 -7.15 0.62
C ASP A 122 -0.37 -6.08 -0.03
N PHE A 123 -0.07 -4.82 0.28
CA PHE A 123 -0.75 -3.67 -0.29
C PHE A 123 -0.41 -3.39 -1.75
N ARG A 124 0.59 -4.07 -2.34
CA ARG A 124 0.92 -3.99 -3.76
C ARG A 124 0.24 -5.09 -4.56
N PHE A 125 -0.48 -6.00 -3.90
CA PHE A 125 -1.21 -7.07 -4.54
C PHE A 125 -2.12 -6.51 -5.65
N PRO A 126 -2.13 -7.09 -6.86
CA PRO A 126 -2.82 -6.52 -8.00
C PRO A 126 -4.31 -6.27 -7.73
N VAL A 127 -4.83 -5.17 -8.25
CA VAL A 127 -6.24 -4.77 -8.08
C VAL A 127 -7.21 -5.48 -9.02
N PHE A 128 -6.70 -6.11 -10.08
CA PHE A 128 -7.48 -6.88 -11.03
C PHE A 128 -7.39 -8.36 -10.70
N ALA A 129 -8.55 -9.02 -10.59
CA ALA A 129 -8.64 -10.47 -10.56
C ALA A 129 -8.39 -11.04 -11.96
N ASP A 130 -7.13 -11.04 -12.37
CA ASP A 130 -6.65 -11.68 -13.59
C ASP A 130 -5.48 -12.61 -13.24
N HIS A 131 -5.59 -13.86 -13.67
CA HIS A 131 -4.61 -14.91 -13.37
C HIS A 131 -3.20 -14.51 -13.81
N GLY A 132 -3.05 -14.01 -15.05
CA GLY A 132 -1.76 -13.68 -15.62
C GLY A 132 -1.14 -12.46 -14.95
N ILE A 133 -1.95 -11.46 -14.59
CA ILE A 133 -1.48 -10.28 -13.85
C ILE A 133 -0.98 -10.67 -12.45
N ILE A 134 -1.74 -11.48 -11.72
CA ILE A 134 -1.38 -11.89 -10.36
C ILE A 134 -0.16 -12.83 -10.38
N ARG A 135 -0.15 -13.80 -11.29
CA ARG A 135 1.00 -14.69 -11.46
C ARG A 135 2.27 -13.92 -11.81
N GLY A 136 2.19 -13.02 -12.79
CA GLY A 136 3.33 -12.20 -13.20
C GLY A 136 3.81 -11.26 -12.08
N TYR A 137 2.90 -10.78 -11.23
CA TYR A 137 3.26 -10.03 -10.02
C TYR A 137 4.05 -10.90 -9.04
N LEU A 138 3.55 -12.10 -8.70
CA LEU A 138 4.23 -13.02 -7.79
C LEU A 138 5.62 -13.43 -8.32
N GLU A 139 5.74 -13.70 -9.62
CA GLU A 139 7.01 -14.02 -10.27
C GLU A 139 8.01 -12.85 -10.21
N ASN A 140 7.54 -11.59 -10.33
CA ASN A 140 8.40 -10.41 -10.23
C ASN A 140 8.87 -10.11 -8.79
N GLU A 141 8.14 -10.57 -7.79
CA GLU A 141 8.51 -10.47 -6.37
C GLU A 141 9.37 -11.66 -5.91
N ASP A 142 9.93 -12.45 -6.84
CA ASP A 142 10.75 -13.64 -6.59
C ASP A 142 10.05 -14.67 -5.68
N ALA A 143 8.73 -14.83 -5.85
CA ALA A 143 7.95 -15.79 -5.07
C ALA A 143 8.49 -17.22 -5.23
N TYR A 144 8.51 -17.97 -4.13
CA TYR A 144 8.94 -19.37 -4.14
C TYR A 144 7.98 -20.24 -4.97
N GLU A 145 8.48 -21.35 -5.52
CA GLU A 145 7.68 -22.30 -6.31
C GLU A 145 6.45 -22.79 -5.51
N GLU A 146 6.60 -23.02 -4.21
CA GLU A 146 5.50 -23.40 -3.31
C GLU A 146 4.41 -22.33 -3.19
N THR A 147 4.79 -21.04 -3.21
CA THR A 147 3.87 -19.89 -3.21
C THR A 147 3.09 -19.83 -4.51
N LEU A 148 3.75 -20.07 -5.65
CA LEU A 148 3.10 -20.14 -6.96
C LEU A 148 2.14 -21.34 -7.04
N ASP A 149 2.53 -22.50 -6.51
CA ASP A 149 1.66 -23.69 -6.46
C ASP A 149 0.45 -23.49 -5.54
N ALA A 150 0.60 -22.76 -4.43
CA ALA A 150 -0.52 -22.37 -3.57
C ALA A 150 -1.47 -21.42 -4.31
N PHE A 151 -0.92 -20.41 -5.00
CA PHE A 151 -1.70 -19.50 -5.84
C PHE A 151 -2.52 -20.23 -6.91
N GLU A 152 -1.91 -21.15 -7.67
CA GLU A 152 -2.61 -21.90 -8.74
C GLU A 152 -3.77 -22.75 -8.19
N ARG A 153 -3.59 -23.36 -7.00
CA ARG A 153 -4.65 -24.11 -6.33
C ARG A 153 -5.80 -23.21 -5.88
N LEU A 154 -5.48 -22.10 -5.22
CA LEU A 154 -6.46 -21.11 -4.77
C LEU A 154 -7.23 -20.50 -5.94
N TRP A 155 -6.54 -20.21 -7.04
CA TRP A 155 -7.17 -19.69 -8.25
C TRP A 155 -8.16 -20.68 -8.87
N ALA A 156 -7.76 -21.95 -8.98
CA ALA A 156 -8.63 -23.01 -9.49
C ALA A 156 -9.86 -23.27 -8.58
N GLU A 157 -9.79 -22.93 -7.29
CA GLU A 157 -10.93 -22.95 -6.38
C GLU A 157 -11.84 -21.73 -6.56
N TYR A 158 -11.25 -20.54 -6.72
CA TYR A 158 -11.98 -19.30 -6.97
C TYR A 158 -12.79 -19.31 -8.28
N GLU A 159 -12.30 -19.98 -9.34
CA GLU A 159 -12.99 -20.08 -10.64
C GLU A 159 -14.20 -21.04 -10.66
N LYS A 160 -14.43 -21.83 -9.60
CA LYS A 160 -15.54 -22.79 -9.50
C LYS A 160 -16.85 -22.13 -9.08
#